data_AF-A0A1I2DQ08-F1
#
_entry.id   AF-A0A1I2DQ08-F1
#
_cell.length_a   1.000
_cell.length_b   1.000
_cell.length_c   1.000
_cell.angle_alpha   90.00
_cell.angle_beta   90.00
_cell.angle_gamma   90.00
#
_symmetry.space_group_name_H-M   'P 1'
#
loop_
_entity.id
_entity.type
_entity.pdbx_description
1 polymer ?
#
loop_
_entity_poly.entity_id
_entity_poly.type
_entity_poly.pdbx_seq_one_letter_code
_entity_poly.pdbx_strand_id
1 'polypeptide(L)'
;MNTFLHHKPFQIRFFLIYTTLFAVFILAVFSVFAQSDQELKNSYQYGKQLIAERKFSLAKDIFYKLTQPLPNNIYEKYAHYFYGLALYKTGDKKTARTYLQKLVDSSPAFAQIDEAKYLLGAILLEAGEVKQGLDLLNSIKQSTIKEDINAQKRYFLSTLTTEQLKKLYETTQDESVGRVLAQKLVNERISTDDKLLLETLLVKYNLKSTSLIQTNKTLEPPILKSEYKIALFFPFLLKETSPYSPNRRYQFVYDMYEGMRIAQEHLEKEGVKIKLFTFDTERNDNVIAQLVQKQAKSEIDLIMGPIYPNNIHSLLPLAETKKINIVNPFANDIGIYQSNPYIFFAESSYQTQGKKTAEFAVQNFIGKKAYVYYGRNLEDSLSAFAHKETLEKANYQVFLRAIDSRTIYQRFTSDINNISKTDSAHIFISSSEEAVALNLISATQTGRKILPIIAPETWLNFEQIPYEKYQQAEVHFFASNYVRTNRDAKNFQKEYIARSNMMPSDFAYLGYEMMYYFGKILSKHGINFQNAIRQVDYDKGKMMIGFDFKDSNDNQCVAITKFKEGVLEIVNLPLISIEKLTDGTTD
;
A
#
# COMPACT_ATOMS: atom_id res chain seq x y z
N MET A 1 -72.61 64.08 49.34
CA MET A 1 -73.01 63.03 48.38
C MET A 1 -71.80 62.76 47.49
N ASN A 2 -71.25 61.54 47.57
CA ASN A 2 -70.20 60.95 46.75
C ASN A 2 -68.84 61.66 46.60
N THR A 3 -67.88 61.25 47.42
CA THR A 3 -66.47 61.10 47.00
C THR A 3 -65.77 60.06 47.87
N PHE A 4 -65.66 58.83 47.37
CA PHE A 4 -64.50 57.97 47.61
C PHE A 4 -64.34 57.06 46.38
N LEU A 5 -63.70 57.64 45.36
CA LEU A 5 -63.10 56.95 44.23
C LEU A 5 -61.62 56.68 44.58
N HIS A 6 -61.07 55.64 43.95
CA HIS A 6 -59.64 55.32 43.80
C HIS A 6 -58.95 54.42 44.84
N HIS A 7 -59.19 53.12 44.69
CA HIS A 7 -58.12 52.11 44.80
C HIS A 7 -58.29 51.02 43.72
N LYS A 8 -57.99 51.35 42.46
CA LYS A 8 -57.83 50.35 41.38
C LYS A 8 -56.62 50.53 40.41
N PRO A 9 -55.78 51.59 40.45
CA PRO A 9 -54.66 51.67 39.50
C PRO A 9 -53.40 50.88 39.94
N PHE A 10 -53.28 50.49 41.21
CA PHE A 10 -52.04 49.89 41.73
C PHE A 10 -51.91 48.39 41.43
N GLN A 11 -53.01 47.61 41.52
CA GLN A 11 -52.96 46.16 41.26
C GLN A 11 -52.82 45.82 39.77
N ILE A 12 -53.38 46.62 38.86
CA ILE A 12 -53.26 46.40 37.40
C ILE A 12 -51.82 46.68 36.94
N ARG A 13 -51.15 47.70 37.49
CA ARG A 13 -49.74 47.99 37.19
C ARG A 13 -48.81 46.89 37.73
N PHE A 14 -49.05 46.36 38.93
CA PHE A 14 -48.26 45.25 39.47
C PHE A 14 -48.42 43.96 38.64
N PHE A 15 -49.64 43.62 38.22
CA PHE A 15 -49.89 42.44 37.39
C PHE A 15 -49.24 42.54 35.99
N LEU A 16 -49.28 43.73 35.37
CA LEU A 16 -48.62 44.00 34.07
C LEU A 16 -47.09 43.93 34.16
N ILE A 17 -46.49 44.40 35.26
CA ILE A 17 -45.03 44.34 35.49
C ILE A 17 -44.57 42.90 35.73
N TYR A 18 -45.31 42.10 36.52
CA TYR A 18 -44.97 40.69 36.73
C TYR A 18 -45.14 39.84 35.48
N THR A 19 -46.16 40.10 34.66
CA THR A 19 -46.35 39.37 33.38
C THR A 19 -45.30 39.75 32.34
N THR A 20 -44.86 41.01 32.27
CA THR A 20 -43.73 41.40 31.40
C THR A 20 -42.39 40.86 31.91
N LEU A 21 -42.11 40.91 33.23
CA LEU A 21 -40.90 40.30 33.79
C LEU A 21 -40.87 38.77 33.61
N PHE A 22 -42.01 38.10 33.73
CA PHE A 22 -42.14 36.67 33.47
C PHE A 22 -41.98 36.34 31.98
N ALA A 23 -42.54 37.14 31.08
CA ALA A 23 -42.35 36.97 29.63
C ALA A 23 -40.90 37.24 29.19
N VAL A 24 -40.23 38.24 29.76
CA VAL A 24 -38.81 38.53 29.53
C VAL A 24 -37.93 37.42 30.10
N PHE A 25 -38.26 36.88 31.28
CA PHE A 25 -37.56 35.73 31.85
C PHE A 25 -37.74 34.48 30.97
N ILE A 26 -38.95 34.21 30.49
CA ILE A 26 -39.21 33.10 29.56
C ILE A 26 -38.45 33.29 28.24
N LEU A 27 -38.47 34.50 27.65
CA LEU A 27 -37.72 34.82 26.43
C LEU A 27 -36.20 34.72 26.63
N ALA A 28 -35.67 35.14 27.77
CA ALA A 28 -34.26 35.01 28.12
C ALA A 28 -33.86 33.53 28.28
N VAL A 29 -34.71 32.73 28.93
CA VAL A 29 -34.51 31.29 29.10
C VAL A 29 -34.54 30.57 27.74
N PHE A 30 -35.51 30.86 26.86
CA PHE A 30 -35.55 30.31 25.50
C PHE A 30 -34.37 30.76 24.64
N SER A 31 -33.88 32.00 24.81
CA SER A 31 -32.70 32.50 24.08
C SER A 31 -31.41 31.81 24.52
N VAL A 32 -31.24 31.55 25.82
CA VAL A 32 -30.09 30.80 26.37
C VAL A 32 -30.10 29.34 25.91
N PHE A 33 -31.27 28.68 25.90
CA PHE A 33 -31.41 27.31 25.39
C PHE A 33 -31.16 27.20 23.87
N ALA A 34 -31.63 28.18 23.08
CA ALA A 34 -31.35 28.21 21.64
C ALA A 34 -29.87 28.46 21.33
N GLN A 35 -29.18 29.24 22.17
CA GLN A 35 -27.75 29.50 22.05
C GLN A 35 -26.91 28.26 22.40
N SER A 36 -27.29 27.49 23.42
CA SER A 36 -26.58 26.25 23.80
C SER A 36 -26.72 25.14 22.73
N ASP A 37 -27.89 24.99 22.13
CA ASP A 37 -28.10 23.96 21.09
C ASP A 37 -27.29 24.26 19.81
N GLN A 38 -27.19 25.55 19.46
CA GLN A 38 -26.39 26.00 18.32
C GLN A 38 -24.88 25.79 18.57
N GLU A 39 -24.41 25.98 19.81
CA GLU A 39 -23.01 25.74 20.18
C GLU A 39 -22.63 24.25 20.11
N LEU A 40 -23.50 23.36 20.56
CA LEU A 40 -23.31 21.91 20.45
C LEU A 40 -23.23 21.47 18.98
N LYS A 41 -24.14 21.99 18.14
CA LYS A 41 -24.12 21.75 16.69
C LYS A 41 -22.83 22.25 16.04
N ASN A 42 -22.40 23.47 16.35
CA ASN A 42 -21.17 24.06 15.81
C ASN A 42 -19.94 23.24 16.21
N SER A 43 -19.86 22.83 17.49
CA SER A 43 -18.77 21.99 18.00
C SER A 43 -18.72 20.65 17.28
N TYR A 44 -19.88 20.01 17.08
CA TYR A 44 -19.99 18.75 16.34
C TYR A 44 -19.52 18.89 14.88
N GLN A 45 -19.97 19.93 14.16
CA GLN A 45 -19.57 20.16 12.77
C GLN A 45 -18.07 20.48 12.65
N TYR A 46 -17.54 21.31 13.55
CA TYR A 46 -16.12 21.63 13.59
C TYR A 46 -15.27 20.40 13.86
N GLY A 47 -15.68 19.55 14.82
CA GLY A 47 -15.04 18.26 15.05
C GLY A 47 -15.00 17.38 13.80
N LYS A 48 -16.10 17.30 13.04
CA LYS A 48 -16.15 16.56 11.77
C LYS A 48 -15.24 17.14 10.70
N GLN A 49 -15.15 18.45 10.59
CA GLN A 49 -14.23 19.12 9.67
C GLN A 49 -12.78 18.77 10.02
N LEU A 50 -12.41 18.80 11.30
CA LEU A 50 -11.08 18.41 11.75
C LEU A 50 -10.75 16.94 11.41
N ILE A 51 -11.73 16.03 11.49
CA ILE A 51 -11.56 14.64 11.02
C ILE A 51 -11.30 14.59 9.52
N ALA A 52 -12.05 15.34 8.71
CA ALA A 52 -11.86 15.40 7.25
C ALA A 52 -10.48 15.97 6.87
N GLU A 53 -9.99 16.94 7.63
CA GLU A 53 -8.64 17.53 7.50
C GLU A 53 -7.53 16.67 8.14
N ARG A 54 -7.85 15.47 8.65
CA ARG A 54 -6.92 14.56 9.34
C ARG A 54 -6.25 15.14 10.60
N LYS A 55 -6.84 16.18 11.21
CA LYS A 55 -6.40 16.82 12.46
C LYS A 55 -6.94 16.08 13.69
N PHE A 56 -6.62 14.80 13.81
CA PHE A 56 -7.22 13.90 14.81
C PHE A 56 -6.98 14.31 16.26
N SER A 57 -5.82 14.89 16.59
CA SER A 57 -5.54 15.35 17.96
C SER A 57 -6.49 16.48 18.38
N LEU A 58 -6.80 17.42 17.49
CA LEU A 58 -7.72 18.51 17.78
C LEU A 58 -9.16 18.01 17.81
N ALA A 59 -9.53 17.14 16.87
CA ALA A 59 -10.85 16.52 16.84
C ALA A 59 -11.14 15.74 18.13
N LYS A 60 -10.15 15.02 18.65
CA LYS A 60 -10.22 14.29 19.93
C LYS A 60 -10.68 15.20 21.07
N ASP A 61 -10.07 16.37 21.23
CA ASP A 61 -10.39 17.28 22.34
C ASP A 61 -11.80 17.89 22.19
N ILE A 62 -12.23 18.15 20.95
CA ILE A 62 -13.59 18.62 20.66
C ILE A 62 -14.62 17.55 21.02
N PHE A 63 -14.44 16.31 20.53
CA PHE A 63 -15.40 15.25 20.76
C PHE A 63 -15.42 14.76 22.21
N TYR A 64 -14.31 14.78 22.94
CA TYR A 64 -14.29 14.44 24.37
C TYR A 64 -15.24 15.30 25.22
N LYS A 65 -15.33 16.60 24.90
CA LYS A 65 -16.28 17.50 25.58
C LYS A 65 -17.73 17.09 25.29
N LEU A 66 -18.01 16.71 24.05
CA LEU A 66 -19.34 16.28 23.61
C LEU A 66 -19.72 14.87 24.07
N THR A 67 -18.79 14.06 24.58
CA THR A 67 -19.12 12.78 25.25
C THR A 67 -19.59 12.95 26.69
N GLN A 68 -19.42 14.14 27.29
CA GLN A 68 -19.86 14.39 28.66
C GLN A 68 -21.40 14.55 28.72
N PRO A 69 -22.03 14.26 29.87
CA PRO A 69 -23.47 14.47 30.05
C PRO A 69 -23.78 15.96 30.02
N LEU A 70 -24.30 16.44 28.88
CA LEU A 70 -24.67 17.82 28.63
C LEU A 70 -26.19 17.91 28.40
N PRO A 71 -26.89 18.92 28.94
CA PRO A 71 -28.32 19.11 28.68
C PRO A 71 -28.64 19.14 27.18
N ASN A 72 -29.69 18.42 26.75
CA ASN A 72 -30.18 18.36 25.36
C ASN A 72 -29.15 17.92 24.29
N ASN A 73 -28.04 17.26 24.68
CA ASN A 73 -27.00 16.85 23.73
C ASN A 73 -27.38 15.64 22.88
N ILE A 74 -28.00 15.91 21.73
CA ILE A 74 -28.33 14.88 20.72
C ILE A 74 -27.09 14.28 20.02
N TYR A 75 -25.92 14.90 20.16
CA TYR A 75 -24.68 14.50 19.49
C TYR A 75 -23.83 13.55 20.32
N GLU A 76 -24.22 13.23 21.57
CA GLU A 76 -23.40 12.43 22.49
C GLU A 76 -22.95 11.10 21.87
N LYS A 77 -23.86 10.36 21.23
CA LYS A 77 -23.54 9.05 20.59
C LYS A 77 -22.61 9.21 19.39
N TYR A 78 -22.84 10.24 18.59
CA TYR A 78 -21.96 10.60 17.47
C TYR A 78 -20.56 10.99 17.97
N ALA A 79 -20.49 11.75 19.07
CA ALA A 79 -19.25 12.14 19.72
C ALA A 79 -18.50 10.93 20.27
N HIS A 80 -19.17 9.95 20.87
CA HIS A 80 -18.54 8.70 21.33
C HIS A 80 -17.85 7.96 20.17
N TYR A 81 -18.51 7.87 19.01
CA TYR A 81 -17.92 7.28 17.81
C TYR A 81 -16.71 8.07 17.30
N PHE A 82 -16.86 9.37 17.06
CA PHE A 82 -15.78 10.20 16.51
C PHE A 82 -14.61 10.39 17.49
N TYR A 83 -14.88 10.39 18.78
CA TYR A 83 -13.85 10.37 19.82
C TYR A 83 -13.05 9.06 19.78
N GLY A 84 -13.74 7.91 19.69
CA GLY A 84 -13.10 6.61 19.49
C GLY A 84 -12.24 6.56 18.22
N LEU A 85 -12.74 7.11 17.11
CA LEU A 85 -11.99 7.24 15.85
C LEU A 85 -10.74 8.11 16.02
N ALA A 86 -10.87 9.28 16.64
CA ALA A 86 -9.75 10.19 16.86
C ALA A 86 -8.69 9.57 17.79
N LEU A 87 -9.11 8.88 18.85
CA LEU A 87 -8.22 8.12 19.74
C LEU A 87 -7.47 7.02 19.00
N TYR A 88 -8.18 6.23 18.19
CA TYR A 88 -7.56 5.19 17.36
C TYR A 88 -6.50 5.76 16.41
N LYS A 89 -6.83 6.86 15.71
CA LYS A 89 -5.91 7.54 14.78
C LYS A 89 -4.74 8.27 15.46
N THR A 90 -4.85 8.55 16.76
CA THR A 90 -3.77 9.14 17.56
C THR A 90 -2.99 8.09 18.37
N GLY A 91 -3.34 6.81 18.24
CA GLY A 91 -2.61 5.68 18.84
C GLY A 91 -3.14 5.21 20.20
N ASP A 92 -4.12 5.89 20.80
CA ASP A 92 -4.73 5.46 22.07
C ASP A 92 -5.84 4.43 21.82
N LYS A 93 -5.43 3.25 21.38
CA LYS A 93 -6.34 2.14 21.02
C LYS A 93 -7.10 1.58 22.22
N LYS A 94 -6.50 1.63 23.42
CA LYS A 94 -7.11 1.12 24.65
C LYS A 94 -8.32 1.95 25.04
N THR A 95 -8.18 3.28 25.06
CA THR A 95 -9.29 4.17 25.36
C THR A 95 -10.32 4.15 24.23
N ALA A 96 -9.88 4.12 22.96
CA ALA A 96 -10.76 3.99 21.81
C ALA A 96 -11.68 2.76 21.95
N ARG A 97 -11.11 1.61 22.30
CA ARG A 97 -11.85 0.37 22.56
C ARG A 97 -12.93 0.58 23.62
N THR A 98 -12.58 1.16 24.77
CA THR A 98 -13.53 1.36 25.88
C THR A 98 -14.75 2.18 25.45
N TYR A 99 -14.52 3.30 24.74
CA TYR A 99 -15.61 4.17 24.29
C TYR A 99 -16.47 3.53 23.20
N LEU A 100 -15.84 2.86 22.23
CA LEU A 100 -16.56 2.17 21.15
C LEU A 100 -17.33 0.96 21.66
N GLN A 101 -16.77 0.18 22.58
CA GLN A 101 -17.45 -0.96 23.21
C GLN A 101 -18.69 -0.48 23.98
N LYS A 102 -18.54 0.56 24.82
CA LYS A 102 -19.68 1.17 25.52
C LYS A 102 -20.77 1.64 24.56
N LEU A 103 -20.39 2.26 23.44
CA LEU A 103 -21.33 2.71 22.42
C LEU A 103 -22.08 1.53 21.78
N VAL A 104 -21.35 0.46 21.43
CA VAL A 104 -21.92 -0.75 20.82
C VAL A 104 -22.89 -1.46 21.77
N ASP A 105 -22.53 -1.57 23.05
CA ASP A 105 -23.33 -2.29 24.05
C ASP A 105 -24.59 -1.50 24.47
N SER A 106 -24.48 -0.18 24.59
CA SER A 106 -25.57 0.66 25.13
C SER A 106 -26.51 1.24 24.07
N SER A 107 -26.10 1.30 22.80
CA SER A 107 -26.85 2.00 21.75
C SER A 107 -26.94 1.22 20.44
N PRO A 108 -27.54 0.01 20.43
CA PRO A 108 -27.62 -0.84 19.24
C PRO A 108 -28.43 -0.22 18.08
N ALA A 109 -29.34 0.72 18.37
CA ALA A 109 -30.14 1.45 17.37
C ALA A 109 -29.47 2.75 16.87
N PHE A 110 -28.21 3.00 17.20
CA PHE A 110 -27.49 4.18 16.75
C PHE A 110 -27.28 4.15 15.23
N ALA A 111 -27.47 5.28 14.56
CA ALA A 111 -27.44 5.36 13.09
C ALA A 111 -26.10 4.92 12.48
N GLN A 112 -24.98 5.10 13.19
CA GLN A 112 -23.64 4.71 12.72
C GLN A 112 -23.05 3.58 13.58
N ILE A 113 -23.92 2.69 14.07
CA ILE A 113 -23.51 1.57 14.91
C ILE A 113 -22.60 0.61 14.16
N ASP A 114 -22.82 0.43 12.86
CA ASP A 114 -22.05 -0.50 12.05
C ASP A 114 -20.63 0.02 11.78
N GLU A 115 -20.45 1.34 11.59
CA GLU A 115 -19.13 1.97 11.53
C GLU A 115 -18.40 1.90 12.88
N ALA A 116 -19.12 2.01 13.99
CA ALA A 116 -18.55 1.83 15.32
C ALA A 116 -18.08 0.38 15.54
N LYS A 117 -18.89 -0.61 15.14
CA LYS A 117 -18.52 -2.03 15.17
C LYS A 117 -17.36 -2.35 14.25
N TYR A 118 -17.30 -1.75 13.06
CA TYR A 118 -16.21 -1.89 12.11
C TYR A 118 -14.87 -1.47 12.73
N LEU A 119 -14.83 -0.26 13.30
CA LEU A 119 -13.65 0.28 13.96
C LEU A 119 -13.27 -0.51 15.21
N LEU A 120 -14.24 -0.89 16.04
CA LEU A 120 -14.01 -1.71 17.22
C LEU A 120 -13.48 -3.10 16.84
N GLY A 121 -14.01 -3.69 15.77
CA GLY A 121 -13.52 -4.95 15.20
C GLY A 121 -12.04 -4.85 14.81
N ALA A 122 -11.62 -3.74 14.19
CA ALA A 122 -10.22 -3.49 13.88
C ALA A 122 -9.35 -3.49 15.13
N ILE A 123 -9.78 -2.76 16.16
CA ILE A 123 -9.06 -2.66 17.42
C ILE A 123 -8.96 -4.02 18.12
N LEU A 124 -10.02 -4.84 18.10
CA LEU A 124 -10.04 -6.18 18.69
C LEU A 124 -9.09 -7.14 17.96
N LEU A 125 -9.08 -7.10 16.62
CA LEU A 125 -8.15 -7.88 15.82
C LEU A 125 -6.69 -7.49 16.16
N GLU A 126 -6.38 -6.19 16.12
CA GLU A 126 -5.05 -5.66 16.45
C GLU A 126 -4.60 -5.96 17.90
N ALA A 127 -5.55 -6.09 18.82
CA ALA A 127 -5.29 -6.47 20.22
C ALA A 127 -5.07 -7.98 20.41
N GLY A 128 -5.17 -8.79 19.35
CA GLY A 128 -5.05 -10.24 19.40
C GLY A 128 -6.32 -10.95 19.85
N GLU A 129 -7.43 -10.24 20.07
CA GLU A 129 -8.74 -10.79 20.42
C GLU A 129 -9.51 -11.18 19.16
N VAL A 130 -8.87 -12.04 18.35
CA VAL A 130 -9.23 -12.29 16.96
C VAL A 130 -10.68 -12.79 16.83
N LYS A 131 -11.07 -13.77 17.65
CA LYS A 131 -12.44 -14.32 17.62
C LYS A 131 -13.50 -13.24 17.87
N GLN A 132 -13.31 -12.41 18.90
CA GLN A 132 -14.26 -11.34 19.22
C GLN A 132 -14.33 -10.30 18.09
N GLY A 133 -13.18 -9.95 17.50
CA GLY A 133 -13.14 -9.06 16.34
C GLY A 133 -13.89 -9.63 15.14
N LEU A 134 -13.68 -10.91 14.82
CA LEU A 134 -14.38 -11.59 13.73
C LEU A 134 -15.90 -11.67 13.97
N ASP A 135 -16.31 -12.10 15.16
CA ASP A 135 -17.72 -12.20 15.57
C ASP A 135 -18.42 -10.84 15.44
N LEU A 136 -17.76 -9.77 15.90
CA LEU A 136 -18.29 -8.40 15.82
C LEU A 136 -18.43 -7.95 14.36
N LEU A 137 -17.41 -8.17 13.53
CA LEU A 137 -17.44 -7.81 12.11
C LEU A 137 -18.47 -8.64 11.33
N ASN A 138 -18.68 -9.91 11.68
CA ASN A 138 -19.72 -10.76 11.10
C ASN A 138 -21.14 -10.31 11.47
N SER A 139 -21.31 -9.59 12.58
CA SER A 139 -22.61 -9.07 13.01
C SER A 139 -23.13 -7.90 12.16
N ILE A 140 -22.25 -7.28 11.35
CA ILE A 140 -22.57 -6.14 10.50
C ILE A 140 -23.27 -6.63 9.23
N LYS A 141 -24.52 -6.20 9.00
CA LYS A 141 -25.36 -6.67 7.88
C LYS A 141 -25.41 -5.71 6.69
N GLN A 142 -24.90 -4.49 6.85
CA GLN A 142 -24.95 -3.47 5.81
C GLN A 142 -24.08 -3.86 4.61
N SER A 143 -24.70 -3.93 3.43
CA SER A 143 -24.03 -4.38 2.21
C SER A 143 -22.94 -3.44 1.72
N THR A 144 -23.06 -2.13 1.98
CA THR A 144 -22.14 -1.10 1.45
C THR A 144 -20.74 -1.15 2.04
N ILE A 145 -20.55 -1.75 3.22
CA ILE A 145 -19.25 -1.87 3.91
C ILE A 145 -18.75 -3.32 3.98
N LYS A 146 -19.48 -4.27 3.37
CA LYS A 146 -19.16 -5.70 3.43
C LYS A 146 -17.79 -6.01 2.84
N GLU A 147 -17.42 -5.35 1.75
CA GLU A 147 -16.10 -5.55 1.13
C GLU A 147 -14.97 -4.97 1.98
N ASP A 148 -15.17 -3.81 2.61
CA ASP A 148 -14.18 -3.22 3.52
C ASP A 148 -13.95 -4.11 4.74
N ILE A 149 -15.01 -4.75 5.26
CA ILE A 149 -14.93 -5.75 6.33
C ILE A 149 -14.11 -6.95 5.87
N ASN A 150 -14.40 -7.49 4.69
CA ASN A 150 -13.68 -8.63 4.14
C ASN A 150 -12.20 -8.32 3.89
N ALA A 151 -11.90 -7.11 3.38
CA ALA A 151 -10.54 -6.64 3.17
C ALA A 151 -9.78 -6.54 4.51
N GLN A 152 -10.40 -5.94 5.52
CA GLN A 152 -9.79 -5.81 6.85
C GLN A 152 -9.52 -7.18 7.51
N LYS A 153 -10.48 -8.10 7.45
CA LYS A 153 -10.29 -9.48 7.93
C LYS A 153 -9.14 -10.16 7.21
N ARG A 154 -9.12 -10.10 5.88
CA ARG A 154 -8.06 -10.72 5.07
C ARG A 154 -6.69 -10.14 5.39
N TYR A 155 -6.58 -8.82 5.48
CA TYR A 155 -5.34 -8.14 5.86
C TYR A 155 -4.81 -8.67 7.19
N PHE A 156 -5.62 -8.64 8.24
CA PHE A 156 -5.20 -9.12 9.56
C PHE A 156 -4.90 -10.63 9.56
N LEU A 157 -5.76 -11.47 8.98
CA LEU A 157 -5.58 -12.91 8.97
C LEU A 157 -4.33 -13.33 8.18
N SER A 158 -3.96 -12.57 7.14
CA SER A 158 -2.75 -12.84 6.35
C SER A 158 -1.46 -12.71 7.17
N THR A 159 -1.45 -11.92 8.25
CA THR A 159 -0.29 -11.77 9.13
C THR A 159 -0.13 -12.92 10.13
N LEU A 160 -1.15 -13.77 10.30
CA LEU A 160 -1.09 -14.93 11.20
C LEU A 160 -0.36 -16.11 10.56
N THR A 161 0.42 -16.87 11.32
CA THR A 161 1.04 -18.11 10.83
C THR A 161 0.00 -19.17 10.47
N THR A 162 0.37 -20.14 9.64
CA THR A 162 -0.49 -21.27 9.28
C THR A 162 -1.01 -22.02 10.52
N GLU A 163 -0.17 -22.26 11.52
CA GLU A 163 -0.58 -22.89 12.78
C GLU A 163 -1.57 -22.04 13.59
N GLN A 164 -1.37 -20.73 13.64
CA GLN A 164 -2.34 -19.82 14.28
C GLN A 164 -3.68 -19.84 13.55
N LEU A 165 -3.66 -19.89 12.22
CA LEU A 165 -4.86 -19.97 11.39
C LEU A 165 -5.59 -21.31 11.56
N LYS A 166 -4.88 -22.44 11.64
CA LYS A 166 -5.48 -23.76 11.93
C LYS A 166 -6.22 -23.74 13.27
N LYS A 167 -5.54 -23.34 14.35
CA LYS A 167 -6.15 -23.25 15.70
C LYS A 167 -7.34 -22.29 15.74
N LEU A 168 -7.22 -21.16 15.05
CA LEU A 168 -8.31 -20.19 14.96
C LEU A 168 -9.49 -20.76 14.16
N TYR A 169 -9.22 -21.47 13.06
CA TYR A 169 -10.26 -22.07 12.24
C TYR A 169 -10.98 -23.20 12.96
N GLU A 170 -10.27 -24.05 13.71
CA GLU A 170 -10.84 -25.10 14.55
C GLU A 170 -11.90 -24.53 15.53
N THR A 171 -11.61 -23.38 16.13
CA THR A 171 -12.46 -22.77 17.15
C THR A 171 -13.56 -21.86 16.60
N THR A 172 -13.35 -21.24 15.43
CA THR A 172 -14.29 -20.26 14.87
C THR A 172 -15.13 -20.80 13.72
N GLN A 173 -14.58 -21.74 12.93
CA GLN A 173 -15.13 -22.16 11.63
C GLN A 173 -15.45 -20.99 10.69
N ASP A 174 -14.84 -19.82 10.91
CA ASP A 174 -15.10 -18.59 10.16
C ASP A 174 -14.62 -18.73 8.71
N GLU A 175 -15.46 -18.30 7.78
CA GLU A 175 -15.19 -18.38 6.34
C GLU A 175 -13.93 -17.60 5.94
N SER A 176 -13.71 -16.41 6.51
CA SER A 176 -12.54 -15.58 6.17
C SER A 176 -11.25 -16.27 6.63
N VAL A 177 -11.28 -16.89 7.82
CA VAL A 177 -10.15 -17.69 8.33
C VAL A 177 -9.91 -18.89 7.43
N GLY A 178 -10.95 -19.65 7.07
CA GLY A 178 -10.82 -20.82 6.20
C GLY A 178 -10.28 -20.49 4.81
N ARG A 179 -10.71 -19.37 4.21
CA ARG A 179 -10.21 -18.89 2.91
C ARG A 179 -8.72 -18.49 2.98
N VAL A 180 -8.32 -17.75 4.01
CA VAL A 180 -6.91 -17.35 4.17
C VAL A 180 -6.02 -18.54 4.55
N LEU A 181 -6.52 -19.48 5.35
CA LEU A 181 -5.82 -20.72 5.66
C LEU A 181 -5.60 -21.57 4.40
N ALA A 182 -6.64 -21.77 3.58
CA ALA A 182 -6.51 -22.46 2.30
C ALA A 182 -5.44 -21.79 1.42
N GLN A 183 -5.42 -20.46 1.38
CA GLN A 183 -4.42 -19.69 0.65
C GLN A 183 -2.99 -19.92 1.15
N LYS A 184 -2.78 -19.98 2.47
CA LYS A 184 -1.45 -20.23 3.04
C LYS A 184 -0.98 -21.65 2.80
N LEU A 185 -1.87 -22.62 3.00
CA LEU A 185 -1.56 -24.03 2.79
C LEU A 185 -1.07 -24.27 1.36
N VAL A 186 -1.70 -23.67 0.35
CA VAL A 186 -1.29 -23.78 -1.06
C VAL A 186 0.16 -23.37 -1.32
N ASN A 187 0.65 -22.36 -0.59
CA ASN A 187 1.95 -21.74 -0.83
C ASN A 187 3.08 -22.39 0.00
N GLU A 188 2.76 -23.32 0.89
CA GLU A 188 3.71 -23.97 1.79
C GLU A 188 3.98 -25.42 1.35
N ARG A 189 5.12 -26.01 1.75
CA ARG A 189 5.38 -27.43 1.52
C ARG A 189 4.52 -28.25 2.48
N ILE A 190 3.44 -28.82 1.96
CA ILE A 190 2.32 -29.34 2.76
C ILE A 190 2.56 -30.78 3.25
N SER A 191 2.18 -31.08 4.50
CA SER A 191 2.06 -32.45 5.04
C SER A 191 0.83 -33.18 4.48
N THR A 192 0.70 -34.49 4.71
CA THR A 192 -0.49 -35.24 4.23
C THR A 192 -1.79 -34.74 4.87
N ASP A 193 -1.76 -34.38 6.16
CA ASP A 193 -2.94 -33.90 6.89
C ASP A 193 -3.38 -32.52 6.41
N ASP A 194 -2.42 -31.66 6.11
CA ASP A 194 -2.68 -30.31 5.61
C ASP A 194 -3.24 -30.32 4.18
N LYS A 195 -2.92 -31.35 3.39
CA LYS A 195 -3.53 -31.57 2.07
C LYS A 195 -5.02 -31.90 2.19
N LEU A 196 -5.40 -32.77 3.14
CA LEU A 196 -6.80 -33.12 3.38
C LEU A 196 -7.60 -31.91 3.89
N LEU A 197 -6.99 -31.13 4.79
CA LEU A 197 -7.59 -29.89 5.28
C LEU A 197 -7.80 -28.89 4.14
N LEU A 198 -6.79 -28.70 3.27
CA LEU A 198 -6.90 -27.86 2.09
C LEU A 198 -8.05 -28.30 1.18
N GLU A 199 -8.11 -29.58 0.80
CA GLU A 199 -9.19 -30.12 -0.04
C GLU A 199 -10.58 -29.85 0.58
N THR A 200 -10.70 -30.06 1.89
CA THR A 200 -11.93 -29.76 2.65
C THR A 200 -12.32 -28.29 2.57
N LEU A 201 -11.36 -27.38 2.79
CA LEU A 201 -11.58 -25.93 2.74
C LEU A 201 -11.96 -25.47 1.33
N LEU A 202 -11.33 -26.03 0.30
CA LEU A 202 -11.60 -25.70 -1.09
C LEU A 202 -13.05 -26.03 -1.47
N VAL A 203 -13.51 -27.23 -1.10
CA VAL A 203 -14.89 -27.66 -1.33
C VAL A 203 -15.87 -26.83 -0.50
N LYS A 204 -15.62 -26.69 0.81
CA LYS A 204 -16.54 -26.01 1.75
C LYS A 204 -16.81 -24.56 1.37
N TYR A 205 -15.81 -23.84 0.88
CA TYR A 205 -15.91 -22.41 0.54
C TYR A 205 -16.04 -22.14 -0.96
N ASN A 206 -16.29 -23.18 -1.75
CA ASN A 206 -16.40 -23.12 -3.21
C ASN A 206 -15.21 -22.37 -3.84
N LEU A 207 -14.01 -22.63 -3.34
CA LEU A 207 -12.77 -22.09 -3.86
C LEU A 207 -12.39 -22.92 -5.07
N LYS A 208 -12.40 -22.31 -6.26
CA LYS A 208 -12.04 -23.03 -7.49
C LYS A 208 -10.57 -23.40 -7.43
N SER A 209 -10.31 -24.71 -7.37
CA SER A 209 -8.99 -25.34 -7.33
C SER A 209 -8.10 -25.09 -8.56
N THR A 210 -8.59 -24.46 -9.62
CA THR A 210 -7.87 -24.35 -10.89
C THR A 210 -6.65 -23.42 -10.86
N SER A 211 -6.48 -22.61 -9.81
CA SER A 211 -5.29 -21.79 -9.57
C SER A 211 -4.45 -22.24 -8.37
N LEU A 212 -4.94 -23.18 -7.55
CA LEU A 212 -4.40 -23.49 -6.23
C LEU A 212 -3.82 -24.92 -6.11
N ILE A 213 -4.05 -25.77 -7.10
CA ILE A 213 -3.44 -27.11 -7.20
C ILE A 213 -2.69 -27.20 -8.52
N GLN A 214 -1.56 -26.51 -8.63
CA GLN A 214 -0.47 -26.93 -9.52
C GLN A 214 0.66 -27.50 -8.68
N THR A 215 0.33 -28.48 -7.85
CA THR A 215 1.32 -29.37 -7.22
C THR A 215 1.93 -30.36 -8.22
N ASN A 216 1.56 -30.29 -9.50
CA ASN A 216 2.33 -30.85 -10.59
C ASN A 216 2.87 -29.69 -11.45
N LYS A 217 4.18 -29.45 -11.36
CA LYS A 217 4.99 -28.59 -12.25
C LYS A 217 4.99 -29.12 -13.70
N THR A 218 3.84 -29.54 -14.24
CA THR A 218 3.73 -29.87 -15.66
C THR A 218 3.54 -28.55 -16.39
N LEU A 219 4.59 -28.09 -17.05
CA LEU A 219 4.51 -26.95 -17.97
C LEU A 219 3.42 -27.27 -19.00
N GLU A 220 2.35 -26.48 -19.05
CA GLU A 220 1.43 -26.55 -20.19
C GLU A 220 2.28 -26.29 -21.45
N PRO A 221 2.07 -27.06 -22.55
CA PRO A 221 2.85 -26.87 -23.75
C PRO A 221 2.72 -25.41 -24.26
N PRO A 222 3.80 -24.81 -24.76
CA PRO A 222 3.78 -23.43 -25.21
C PRO A 222 2.83 -23.27 -26.39
N ILE A 223 1.90 -22.33 -26.30
CA ILE A 223 1.04 -21.92 -27.41
C ILE A 223 1.68 -20.69 -28.06
N LEU A 224 2.49 -20.94 -29.09
CA LEU A 224 3.17 -19.90 -29.87
C LEU A 224 2.26 -19.32 -30.95
N LYS A 225 2.43 -18.02 -31.24
CA LYS A 225 1.68 -17.31 -32.28
C LYS A 225 2.62 -16.52 -33.19
N SER A 226 2.21 -16.32 -34.43
CA SER A 226 2.93 -15.45 -35.38
C SER A 226 2.75 -13.95 -35.08
N GLU A 227 1.69 -13.60 -34.34
CA GLU A 227 1.40 -12.26 -33.81
C GLU A 227 0.72 -12.41 -32.45
N TYR A 228 1.15 -11.62 -31.47
CA TYR A 228 0.56 -11.58 -30.13
C TYR A 228 -0.25 -10.30 -29.91
N LYS A 229 -1.47 -10.44 -29.39
CA LYS A 229 -2.41 -9.35 -29.14
C LYS A 229 -2.33 -8.90 -27.68
N ILE A 230 -1.75 -7.73 -27.43
CA ILE A 230 -1.57 -7.19 -26.08
C ILE A 230 -2.58 -6.07 -25.83
N ALA A 231 -3.29 -6.14 -24.72
CA ALA A 231 -4.23 -5.11 -24.30
C ALA A 231 -3.66 -4.25 -23.17
N LEU A 232 -3.57 -2.94 -23.39
CA LEU A 232 -3.07 -1.96 -22.45
C LEU A 232 -4.22 -1.24 -21.75
N PHE A 233 -4.38 -1.46 -20.45
CA PHE A 233 -5.42 -0.86 -19.63
C PHE A 233 -4.86 0.31 -18.82
N PHE A 234 -4.62 1.45 -19.47
CA PHE A 234 -4.00 2.61 -18.83
C PHE A 234 -4.99 3.76 -18.64
N PRO A 235 -4.86 4.56 -17.57
CA PRO A 235 -5.71 5.72 -17.32
C PRO A 235 -5.21 6.91 -18.15
N PHE A 236 -5.45 6.88 -19.46
CA PHE A 236 -5.06 7.96 -20.37
C PHE A 236 -5.81 9.26 -20.07
N LEU A 237 -7.03 9.17 -19.53
CA LEU A 237 -7.86 10.31 -19.14
C LEU A 237 -8.07 11.29 -20.31
N LEU A 238 -8.36 10.76 -21.49
CA LEU A 238 -8.43 11.53 -22.74
C LEU A 238 -9.48 12.66 -22.71
N LYS A 239 -10.47 12.54 -21.81
CA LYS A 239 -11.51 13.57 -21.59
C LYS A 239 -11.03 14.74 -20.74
N GLU A 240 -9.99 14.54 -19.92
CA GLU A 240 -9.44 15.55 -19.00
C GLU A 240 -8.19 16.23 -19.57
N THR A 241 -7.61 15.68 -20.64
CA THR A 241 -6.40 16.22 -21.25
C THR A 241 -6.71 17.43 -22.13
N SER A 242 -6.56 18.64 -21.60
CA SER A 242 -6.39 19.84 -22.42
C SER A 242 -4.90 19.98 -22.80
N PRO A 243 -4.54 20.16 -24.09
CA PRO A 243 -3.16 20.41 -24.51
C PRO A 243 -2.57 21.71 -23.92
N TYR A 244 -3.41 22.55 -23.32
CA TYR A 244 -3.02 23.79 -22.65
C TYR A 244 -3.05 23.70 -21.11
N SER A 245 -3.34 22.52 -20.54
CA SER A 245 -3.30 22.35 -19.08
C SER A 245 -1.86 22.37 -18.59
N PRO A 246 -1.48 23.32 -17.70
CA PRO A 246 -0.15 23.31 -17.09
C PRO A 246 0.05 22.11 -16.16
N ASN A 247 -1.04 21.41 -15.78
CA ASN A 247 -1.00 20.31 -14.84
C ASN A 247 -0.80 18.97 -15.56
N ARG A 248 0.46 18.62 -15.83
CA ARG A 248 0.89 17.36 -16.47
C ARG A 248 0.92 16.16 -15.49
N ARG A 249 0.01 16.11 -14.53
CA ARG A 249 -0.03 15.08 -13.47
C ARG A 249 -0.01 13.64 -13.98
N TYR A 250 -0.46 13.40 -15.21
CA TYR A 250 -0.57 12.08 -15.82
C TYR A 250 0.46 11.83 -16.93
N GLN A 251 1.47 12.69 -17.07
CA GLN A 251 2.52 12.53 -18.09
C GLN A 251 3.20 11.17 -18.01
N PHE A 252 3.39 10.63 -16.80
CA PHE A 252 3.99 9.32 -16.59
C PHE A 252 3.29 8.17 -17.36
N VAL A 253 1.97 8.26 -17.57
CA VAL A 253 1.19 7.27 -18.35
C VAL A 253 1.57 7.31 -19.83
N TYR A 254 1.72 8.53 -20.36
CA TYR A 254 2.11 8.77 -21.75
C TYR A 254 3.58 8.42 -21.98
N ASP A 255 4.46 8.76 -21.03
CA ASP A 255 5.87 8.44 -21.10
C ASP A 255 6.08 6.92 -21.15
N MET A 256 5.38 6.19 -20.27
CA MET A 256 5.39 4.74 -20.25
C MET A 256 4.87 4.16 -21.56
N TYR A 257 3.74 4.66 -22.07
CA TYR A 257 3.18 4.23 -23.34
C TYR A 257 4.15 4.43 -24.50
N GLU A 258 4.84 5.58 -24.57
CA GLU A 258 5.82 5.83 -25.62
C GLU A 258 7.04 4.88 -25.50
N GLY A 259 7.50 4.60 -24.29
CA GLY A 259 8.50 3.56 -24.03
C GLY A 259 8.06 2.19 -24.57
N MET A 260 6.81 1.80 -24.32
CA MET A 260 6.24 0.55 -24.83
C MET A 260 6.18 0.51 -26.37
N ARG A 261 5.86 1.64 -27.03
CA ARG A 261 5.84 1.73 -28.50
C ARG A 261 7.22 1.54 -29.12
N ILE A 262 8.25 2.15 -28.54
CA ILE A 262 9.63 1.96 -29.00
C ILE A 262 10.05 0.48 -28.84
N ALA A 263 9.72 -0.14 -27.69
CA ALA A 263 9.97 -1.56 -27.47
C ALA A 263 9.22 -2.47 -28.46
N GLN A 264 7.96 -2.14 -28.81
CA GLN A 264 7.19 -2.86 -29.81
C GLN A 264 7.90 -2.88 -31.17
N GLU A 265 8.43 -1.74 -31.62
CA GLU A 265 9.18 -1.65 -32.88
C GLU A 265 10.50 -2.43 -32.83
N HIS A 266 11.18 -2.44 -31.68
CA HIS A 266 12.41 -3.23 -31.49
C HIS A 266 12.12 -4.73 -31.53
N LEU A 267 11.04 -5.16 -30.88
CA LEU A 267 10.57 -6.54 -30.94
C LEU A 267 10.20 -6.96 -32.36
N GLU A 268 9.54 -6.09 -33.13
CA GLU A 268 9.19 -6.38 -34.52
C GLU A 268 10.44 -6.59 -35.39
N LYS A 269 11.47 -5.76 -35.23
CA LYS A 269 12.79 -5.94 -35.89
C LYS A 269 13.47 -7.26 -35.50
N GLU A 270 13.18 -7.76 -34.30
CA GLU A 270 13.65 -9.07 -33.81
C GLU A 270 12.71 -10.24 -34.18
N GLY A 271 11.68 -10.01 -35.02
CA GLY A 271 10.76 -11.03 -35.48
C GLY A 271 9.59 -11.33 -34.55
N VAL A 272 9.42 -10.57 -33.45
CA VAL A 272 8.31 -10.71 -32.51
C VAL A 272 7.23 -9.68 -32.84
N LYS A 273 6.15 -10.13 -33.48
CA LYS A 273 5.04 -9.24 -33.87
C LYS A 273 4.05 -9.06 -32.71
N ILE A 274 3.84 -7.81 -32.34
CA ILE A 274 2.89 -7.42 -31.31
C ILE A 274 1.85 -6.48 -31.90
N LYS A 275 0.59 -6.79 -31.66
CA LYS A 275 -0.55 -5.90 -31.90
C LYS A 275 -1.03 -5.33 -30.58
N LEU A 276 -0.75 -4.04 -30.36
CA LEU A 276 -1.10 -3.33 -29.14
C LEU A 276 -2.48 -2.67 -29.25
N PHE A 277 -3.39 -3.02 -28.33
CA PHE A 277 -4.70 -2.38 -28.15
C PHE A 277 -4.67 -1.52 -26.90
N THR A 278 -5.10 -0.26 -26.98
CA THR A 278 -5.10 0.67 -25.84
C THR A 278 -6.52 0.95 -25.36
N PHE A 279 -6.73 0.88 -24.05
CA PHE A 279 -8.01 1.13 -23.40
C PHE A 279 -7.84 2.15 -22.28
N ASP A 280 -8.56 3.27 -22.38
CA ASP A 280 -8.60 4.30 -21.34
C ASP A 280 -9.46 3.83 -20.17
N THR A 281 -8.84 3.57 -19.03
CA THR A 281 -9.54 3.06 -17.84
C THR A 281 -10.26 4.16 -17.07
N GLU A 282 -9.98 5.43 -17.36
CA GLU A 282 -10.56 6.60 -16.67
C GLU A 282 -10.43 6.53 -15.13
N ARG A 283 -9.48 5.74 -14.61
CA ARG A 283 -9.33 5.44 -13.17
C ARG A 283 -10.60 4.90 -12.50
N ASN A 284 -11.45 4.22 -13.27
CA ASN A 284 -12.79 3.85 -12.87
C ASN A 284 -13.04 2.36 -13.06
N ASP A 285 -13.29 1.64 -11.95
CA ASP A 285 -13.53 0.20 -11.97
C ASP A 285 -14.73 -0.20 -12.83
N ASN A 286 -15.78 0.62 -12.89
CA ASN A 286 -16.94 0.35 -13.75
C ASN A 286 -16.56 0.45 -15.22
N VAL A 287 -15.70 1.40 -15.59
CA VAL A 287 -15.19 1.54 -16.96
C VAL A 287 -14.33 0.32 -17.31
N ILE A 288 -13.47 -0.13 -16.39
CA ILE A 288 -12.67 -1.34 -16.58
C ILE A 288 -13.56 -2.57 -16.77
N ALA A 289 -14.59 -2.75 -15.93
CA ALA A 289 -15.53 -3.87 -16.06
C ALA A 289 -16.28 -3.86 -17.41
N GLN A 290 -16.69 -2.69 -17.89
CA GLN A 290 -17.31 -2.53 -19.21
C GLN A 290 -16.34 -2.86 -20.35
N LEU A 291 -15.11 -2.37 -20.27
CA LEU A 291 -14.04 -2.69 -21.23
C LEU A 291 -13.76 -4.18 -21.27
N VAL A 292 -13.67 -4.84 -20.12
CA VAL A 292 -13.52 -6.30 -20.00
C VAL A 292 -14.68 -7.04 -20.66
N GLN A 293 -15.93 -6.65 -20.40
CA GLN A 293 -17.09 -7.30 -21.02
C GLN A 293 -17.09 -7.17 -22.54
N LYS A 294 -16.74 -5.99 -23.06
CA LYS A 294 -16.60 -5.75 -24.50
C LYS A 294 -15.46 -6.58 -25.09
N GLN A 295 -14.36 -6.72 -24.34
CA GLN A 295 -13.12 -7.36 -24.80
C GLN A 295 -13.10 -8.87 -24.56
N ALA A 296 -13.99 -9.42 -23.74
CA ALA A 296 -14.17 -10.87 -23.57
C ALA A 296 -14.56 -11.58 -24.88
N LYS A 297 -14.95 -10.81 -25.91
CA LYS A 297 -15.20 -11.25 -27.29
C LYS A 297 -13.97 -11.15 -28.20
N SER A 298 -12.92 -10.45 -27.79
CA SER A 298 -11.67 -10.28 -28.52
C SER A 298 -10.64 -11.32 -28.06
N GLU A 299 -9.87 -11.87 -28.99
CA GLU A 299 -8.72 -12.72 -28.67
C GLU A 299 -7.58 -11.84 -28.13
N ILE A 300 -7.46 -11.71 -26.80
CA ILE A 300 -6.33 -11.03 -26.14
C ILE A 300 -5.41 -12.11 -25.57
N ASP A 301 -4.10 -11.92 -25.74
CA ASP A 301 -3.07 -12.88 -25.32
C ASP A 301 -2.39 -12.47 -24.00
N LEU A 302 -2.33 -11.17 -23.73
CA LEU A 302 -1.72 -10.58 -22.54
C LEU A 302 -2.40 -9.25 -22.23
N ILE A 303 -2.63 -8.98 -20.96
CA ILE A 303 -3.07 -7.67 -20.49
C ILE A 303 -1.90 -7.00 -19.76
N MET A 304 -1.61 -5.75 -20.10
CA MET A 304 -0.69 -4.89 -19.38
C MET A 304 -1.48 -3.77 -18.68
N GLY A 305 -1.24 -3.59 -17.39
CA GLY A 305 -2.08 -2.78 -16.50
C GLY A 305 -3.16 -3.59 -15.78
N PRO A 306 -4.06 -2.91 -15.03
CA PRO A 306 -4.13 -1.46 -14.85
C PRO A 306 -2.95 -0.88 -14.09
N ILE A 307 -2.65 0.41 -14.26
CA ILE A 307 -1.57 1.09 -13.53
C ILE A 307 -1.78 1.04 -12.01
N TYR A 308 -3.02 1.19 -11.54
CA TYR A 308 -3.32 1.19 -10.12
C TYR A 308 -3.65 -0.23 -9.64
N PRO A 309 -2.90 -0.79 -8.66
CA PRO A 309 -3.10 -2.17 -8.21
C PRO A 309 -4.52 -2.47 -7.72
N ASN A 310 -5.19 -1.52 -7.07
CA ASN A 310 -6.56 -1.69 -6.58
C ASN A 310 -7.56 -1.99 -7.72
N ASN A 311 -7.25 -1.61 -8.96
CA ASN A 311 -8.14 -1.85 -10.10
C ASN A 311 -7.94 -3.23 -10.73
N ILE A 312 -6.90 -4.00 -10.34
CA ILE A 312 -6.69 -5.37 -10.85
C ILE A 312 -7.87 -6.28 -10.50
N HIS A 313 -8.57 -6.01 -9.39
CA HIS A 313 -9.74 -6.79 -8.95
C HIS A 313 -10.80 -6.97 -10.04
N SER A 314 -11.04 -5.92 -10.83
CA SER A 314 -12.00 -5.91 -11.94
C SER A 314 -11.56 -6.80 -13.12
N LEU A 315 -10.27 -7.17 -13.20
CA LEU A 315 -9.71 -8.06 -14.22
C LEU A 315 -9.60 -9.53 -13.77
N LEU A 316 -9.71 -9.82 -12.47
CA LEU A 316 -9.56 -11.19 -11.94
C LEU A 316 -10.47 -12.21 -12.62
N PRO A 317 -11.78 -11.95 -12.81
CA PRO A 317 -12.65 -12.92 -13.48
C PRO A 317 -12.21 -13.20 -14.92
N LEU A 318 -11.65 -12.21 -15.61
CA LEU A 318 -11.15 -12.38 -16.98
C LEU A 318 -9.89 -13.26 -16.99
N ALA A 319 -8.92 -12.97 -16.11
CA ALA A 319 -7.71 -13.78 -15.98
C ALA A 319 -8.05 -15.25 -15.66
N GLU A 320 -8.96 -15.48 -14.71
CA GLU A 320 -9.33 -16.83 -14.28
C GLU A 320 -10.13 -17.61 -15.32
N THR A 321 -11.10 -16.96 -15.98
CA THR A 321 -12.00 -17.66 -16.92
C THR A 321 -11.39 -17.86 -18.29
N LYS A 322 -10.53 -16.93 -18.74
CA LYS A 322 -9.88 -16.97 -20.05
C LYS A 322 -8.43 -17.42 -20.00
N LYS A 323 -7.86 -17.64 -18.80
CA LYS A 323 -6.44 -17.95 -18.57
C LYS A 323 -5.51 -16.91 -19.21
N ILE A 324 -5.86 -15.63 -19.11
CA ILE A 324 -5.07 -14.54 -19.69
C ILE A 324 -4.12 -14.01 -18.62
N ASN A 325 -2.83 -13.96 -18.96
CA ASN A 325 -1.82 -13.35 -18.11
C ASN A 325 -2.01 -11.83 -18.03
N ILE A 326 -1.86 -11.27 -16.83
CA ILE A 326 -1.96 -9.85 -16.50
C ILE A 326 -0.61 -9.41 -15.92
N VAL A 327 -0.04 -8.34 -16.47
CA VAL A 327 1.18 -7.71 -15.98
C VAL A 327 0.86 -6.31 -15.52
N ASN A 328 0.90 -6.08 -14.22
CA ASN A 328 0.81 -4.75 -13.64
C ASN A 328 2.21 -4.07 -13.66
N PRO A 329 2.34 -2.82 -14.11
CA PRO A 329 3.62 -2.11 -14.04
C PRO A 329 4.13 -1.87 -12.61
N PHE A 330 3.25 -1.74 -11.62
CA PHE A 330 3.57 -1.29 -10.26
C PHE A 330 3.13 -2.29 -9.18
N ALA A 331 3.95 -2.48 -8.14
CA ALA A 331 3.64 -3.39 -7.03
C ALA A 331 3.48 -2.63 -5.70
N ASN A 332 2.25 -2.54 -5.17
CA ASN A 332 2.01 -1.96 -3.84
C ASN A 332 1.86 -3.03 -2.76
N ASP A 333 0.77 -3.79 -2.79
CA ASP A 333 0.50 -4.93 -1.92
C ASP A 333 0.06 -6.12 -2.77
N ILE A 334 0.91 -7.14 -2.85
CA ILE A 334 0.66 -8.33 -3.65
C ILE A 334 -0.05 -9.44 -2.86
N GLY A 335 -0.29 -9.28 -1.56
CA GLY A 335 -0.75 -10.36 -0.69
C GLY A 335 -2.04 -11.04 -1.17
N ILE A 336 -2.96 -10.27 -1.75
CA ILE A 336 -4.22 -10.75 -2.34
C ILE A 336 -4.05 -11.43 -3.71
N TYR A 337 -2.93 -11.19 -4.40
CA TYR A 337 -2.67 -11.69 -5.75
C TYR A 337 -1.65 -12.82 -5.78
N GLN A 338 -0.90 -13.07 -4.69
CA GLN A 338 0.17 -14.08 -4.63
C GLN A 338 -0.24 -15.49 -5.07
N SER A 339 -1.51 -15.88 -4.90
CA SER A 339 -2.02 -17.17 -5.40
C SER A 339 -2.28 -17.21 -6.88
N ASN A 340 -2.54 -16.08 -7.51
CA ASN A 340 -3.09 -16.08 -8.85
C ASN A 340 -1.94 -16.34 -9.84
N PRO A 341 -1.92 -17.49 -10.55
CA PRO A 341 -0.80 -17.82 -11.41
C PRO A 341 -0.70 -16.87 -12.61
N TYR A 342 -1.80 -16.19 -12.97
CA TYR A 342 -1.91 -15.31 -14.13
C TYR A 342 -1.61 -13.84 -13.83
N ILE A 343 -1.16 -13.48 -12.62
CA ILE A 343 -0.88 -12.08 -12.27
C ILE A 343 0.61 -11.92 -11.98
N PHE A 344 1.19 -10.93 -12.65
CA PHE A 344 2.58 -10.54 -12.51
C PHE A 344 2.68 -9.05 -12.24
N PHE A 345 3.68 -8.65 -11.47
CA PHE A 345 4.03 -7.26 -11.20
C PHE A 345 5.46 -7.01 -11.69
N ALA A 346 5.63 -6.04 -12.59
CA ALA A 346 6.93 -5.72 -13.18
C ALA A 346 7.91 -5.13 -12.14
N GLU A 347 7.38 -4.48 -11.10
CA GLU A 347 8.13 -3.96 -9.96
C GLU A 347 8.20 -4.94 -8.80
N SER A 348 9.23 -4.77 -7.96
CA SER A 348 9.30 -5.37 -6.64
C SER A 348 8.35 -4.69 -5.67
N SER A 349 7.53 -5.48 -4.98
CA SER A 349 6.71 -4.98 -3.86
C SER A 349 7.56 -4.39 -2.75
N TYR A 350 6.97 -3.54 -1.91
CA TYR A 350 7.67 -2.97 -0.75
C TYR A 350 8.21 -4.05 0.19
N GLN A 351 7.47 -5.15 0.37
CA GLN A 351 7.92 -6.32 1.13
C GLN A 351 9.15 -6.98 0.49
N THR A 352 9.16 -7.15 -0.83
CA THR A 352 10.31 -7.69 -1.57
C THR A 352 11.52 -6.77 -1.45
N GLN A 353 11.34 -5.44 -1.56
CA GLN A 353 12.41 -4.46 -1.33
C GLN A 353 13.00 -4.59 0.09
N GLY A 354 12.16 -4.67 1.11
CA GLY A 354 12.60 -4.89 2.50
C GLY A 354 13.35 -6.21 2.69
N LYS A 355 12.83 -7.30 2.14
CA LYS A 355 13.46 -8.63 2.18
C LYS A 355 14.83 -8.64 1.49
N LYS A 356 14.91 -8.15 0.25
CA LYS A 356 16.14 -8.16 -0.57
C LYS A 356 17.24 -7.27 0.01
N THR A 357 16.87 -6.12 0.57
CA THR A 357 17.84 -5.27 1.28
C THR A 357 18.35 -5.89 2.58
N ALA A 358 17.52 -6.66 3.30
CA ALA A 358 17.95 -7.43 4.46
C ALA A 358 18.89 -8.59 4.06
N GLU A 359 18.53 -9.36 3.02
CA GLU A 359 19.40 -10.42 2.48
C GLU A 359 20.78 -9.86 2.08
N PHE A 360 20.80 -8.71 1.40
CA PHE A 360 22.04 -8.00 1.08
C PHE A 360 22.84 -7.61 2.34
N ALA A 361 22.19 -7.03 3.34
CA ALA A 361 22.85 -6.65 4.60
C ALA A 361 23.45 -7.87 5.32
N VAL A 362 22.75 -9.00 5.35
CA VAL A 362 23.24 -10.24 5.96
C VAL A 362 24.51 -10.76 5.27
N GLN A 363 24.59 -10.61 3.96
CA GLN A 363 25.71 -11.10 3.16
C GLN A 363 26.92 -10.16 3.21
N ASN A 364 26.72 -8.85 3.39
CA ASN A 364 27.75 -7.85 3.15
C ASN A 364 28.19 -7.07 4.40
N PHE A 365 27.38 -7.04 5.47
CA PHE A 365 27.68 -6.21 6.64
C PHE A 365 28.03 -7.05 7.86
N ILE A 366 28.99 -6.56 8.65
CA ILE A 366 29.49 -7.22 9.86
C ILE A 366 28.71 -6.72 11.07
N GLY A 367 28.11 -7.64 11.82
CA GLY A 367 27.39 -7.35 13.06
C GLY A 367 26.09 -8.14 13.14
N LYS A 368 25.39 -8.00 14.27
CA LYS A 368 24.08 -8.62 14.51
C LYS A 368 23.04 -7.66 15.06
N LYS A 369 23.33 -6.36 15.14
CA LYS A 369 22.36 -5.31 15.49
C LYS A 369 22.06 -4.45 14.28
N ALA A 370 20.78 -4.22 13.98
CA ALA A 370 20.34 -3.34 12.91
C ALA A 370 19.35 -2.29 13.42
N TYR A 371 19.44 -1.08 12.90
CA TYR A 371 18.57 0.03 13.26
C TYR A 371 17.66 0.33 12.07
N VAL A 372 16.34 0.17 12.24
CA VAL A 372 15.37 0.23 11.15
C VAL A 372 14.43 1.40 11.40
N TYR A 373 14.46 2.40 10.51
CA TYR A 373 13.64 3.60 10.57
C TYR A 373 12.63 3.63 9.43
N TYR A 374 11.40 4.03 9.72
CA TYR A 374 10.33 4.05 8.71
C TYR A 374 9.39 5.23 8.89
N GLY A 375 8.88 5.78 7.78
CA GLY A 375 7.79 6.75 7.79
C GLY A 375 6.45 6.10 8.14
N ARG A 376 5.41 6.91 8.30
CA ARG A 376 4.09 6.44 8.77
C ARG A 376 3.11 6.06 7.65
N ASN A 377 3.53 6.14 6.38
CA ASN A 377 2.76 5.65 5.25
C ASN A 377 2.81 4.10 5.19
N LEU A 378 2.00 3.51 4.30
CA LEU A 378 1.91 2.05 4.21
C LEU A 378 3.19 1.47 3.61
N GLU A 379 3.69 2.07 2.53
CA GLU A 379 4.86 1.65 1.78
C GLU A 379 6.13 1.55 2.63
N ASP A 380 6.46 2.60 3.39
CA ASP A 380 7.65 2.62 4.26
C ASP A 380 7.54 1.55 5.35
N SER A 381 6.32 1.36 5.88
CA SER A 381 6.07 0.37 6.93
C SER A 381 6.22 -1.06 6.41
N LEU A 382 5.64 -1.39 5.25
CA LEU A 382 5.74 -2.72 4.63
C LEU A 382 7.20 -3.10 4.38
N SER A 383 7.98 -2.18 3.82
CA SER A 383 9.41 -2.39 3.56
C SER A 383 10.20 -2.60 4.86
N ALA A 384 9.99 -1.74 5.86
CA ALA A 384 10.70 -1.84 7.13
C ALA A 384 10.36 -3.10 7.94
N PHE A 385 9.08 -3.51 7.96
CA PHE A 385 8.68 -4.75 8.63
C PHE A 385 9.23 -5.98 7.93
N ALA A 386 9.21 -6.03 6.59
CA ALA A 386 9.81 -7.14 5.85
C ALA A 386 11.34 -7.21 6.04
N HIS A 387 12.02 -6.06 6.08
CA HIS A 387 13.44 -5.98 6.40
C HIS A 387 13.74 -6.51 7.81
N LYS A 388 12.98 -6.05 8.81
CA LYS A 388 13.07 -6.53 10.20
C LYS A 388 12.86 -8.04 10.29
N GLU A 389 11.77 -8.56 9.72
CA GLU A 389 11.43 -9.98 9.82
C GLU A 389 12.53 -10.87 9.20
N THR A 390 13.07 -10.45 8.07
CA THR A 390 14.15 -11.17 7.38
C THR A 390 15.44 -11.18 8.22
N LEU A 391 15.79 -10.05 8.85
CA LEU A 391 16.93 -9.96 9.76
C LEU A 391 16.75 -10.79 11.04
N GLU A 392 15.56 -10.77 11.65
CA GLU A 392 15.27 -11.55 12.85
C GLU A 392 15.38 -13.06 12.59
N LYS A 393 14.92 -13.53 11.41
CA LYS A 393 15.13 -14.92 10.96
C LYS A 393 16.62 -15.28 10.79
N ALA A 394 17.47 -14.29 10.52
CA ALA A 394 18.93 -14.44 10.45
C ALA A 394 19.65 -14.18 11.80
N ASN A 395 18.91 -14.20 12.92
CA ASN A 395 19.38 -13.99 14.29
C ASN A 395 19.97 -12.59 14.55
N TYR A 396 19.44 -11.54 13.91
CA TYR A 396 19.76 -10.17 14.23
C TYR A 396 18.84 -9.62 15.34
N GLN A 397 19.38 -8.77 16.19
CA GLN A 397 18.60 -7.88 17.04
C GLN A 397 18.24 -6.61 16.26
N VAL A 398 16.95 -6.36 16.09
CA VAL A 398 16.46 -5.22 15.29
C VAL A 398 15.83 -4.14 16.17
N PHE A 399 16.32 -2.91 16.04
CA PHE A 399 15.77 -1.72 16.68
C PHE A 399 14.86 -0.98 15.71
N LEU A 400 13.58 -1.36 15.68
CA LEU A 400 12.59 -0.74 14.81
C LEU A 400 12.05 0.57 15.41
N ARG A 401 12.01 1.66 14.62
CA ARG A 401 11.60 2.99 15.06
C ARG A 401 10.77 3.71 13.98
N ALA A 402 9.59 4.17 14.35
CA ALA A 402 8.83 5.10 13.50
C ALA A 402 9.48 6.48 13.54
N ILE A 403 9.56 7.14 12.39
CA ILE A 403 10.06 8.51 12.27
C ILE A 403 9.00 9.48 12.79
N ASP A 404 9.44 10.41 13.63
CA ASP A 404 8.65 11.56 14.06
C ASP A 404 9.36 12.83 13.62
N SER A 405 8.73 13.56 12.68
CA SER A 405 9.30 14.77 12.06
C SER A 405 9.70 15.85 13.08
N ARG A 406 9.10 15.88 14.27
CA ARG A 406 9.42 16.86 15.32
C ARG A 406 10.69 16.56 16.09
N THR A 407 11.11 15.30 16.13
CA THR A 407 12.23 14.84 16.97
C THR A 407 13.33 14.14 16.18
N ILE A 408 13.23 14.20 14.84
CA ILE A 408 14.02 13.38 13.93
C ILE A 408 15.53 13.59 14.10
N TYR A 409 15.99 14.84 14.18
CA TYR A 409 17.40 15.15 14.33
C TYR A 409 17.95 14.72 15.69
N GLN A 410 17.28 15.07 16.80
CA GLN A 410 17.74 14.69 18.13
C GLN A 410 17.76 13.17 18.29
N ARG A 411 16.78 12.48 17.69
CA ARG A 411 16.70 11.02 17.71
C ARG A 411 17.83 10.37 16.93
N PHE A 412 18.09 10.79 15.68
CA PHE A 412 19.22 10.25 14.91
C PHE A 412 20.55 10.52 15.59
N THR A 413 20.76 11.73 16.10
CA THR A 413 21.99 12.09 16.82
C THR A 413 22.15 11.25 18.08
N SER A 414 21.09 11.07 18.86
CA SER A 414 21.10 10.21 20.04
C SER A 414 21.38 8.76 19.68
N ASP A 415 20.68 8.23 18.69
CA ASP A 415 20.82 6.83 18.30
C ASP A 415 22.24 6.59 17.77
N ILE A 416 22.72 7.35 16.78
CA ILE A 416 24.05 7.26 16.17
C ILE A 416 25.18 7.34 17.22
N ASN A 417 25.05 8.24 18.19
CA ASN A 417 26.05 8.37 19.25
C ASN A 417 26.06 7.21 20.24
N ASN A 418 24.91 6.53 20.41
CA ASN A 418 24.74 5.39 21.30
C ASN A 418 24.86 4.04 20.58
N ILE A 419 25.12 4.02 19.27
CA ILE A 419 25.29 2.76 18.54
C ILE A 419 26.52 2.02 19.06
N SER A 420 26.31 0.74 19.38
CA SER A 420 27.39 -0.12 19.83
C SER A 420 28.44 -0.29 18.75
N LYS A 421 29.71 -0.09 19.14
CA LYS A 421 30.83 0.01 18.20
C LYS A 421 31.19 -1.32 17.55
N THR A 422 30.90 -2.46 18.18
CA THR A 422 31.47 -3.76 17.78
C THR A 422 30.48 -4.73 17.15
N ASP A 423 29.17 -4.56 17.35
CA ASP A 423 28.14 -5.55 16.95
C ASP A 423 27.01 -4.97 16.08
N SER A 424 27.06 -3.68 15.76
CA SER A 424 26.07 -3.03 14.89
C SER A 424 26.48 -3.13 13.43
N ALA A 425 25.57 -3.69 12.63
CA ALA A 425 25.74 -4.00 11.21
C ALA A 425 25.41 -2.80 10.32
N HIS A 426 24.19 -2.28 10.40
CA HIS A 426 23.73 -1.22 9.49
C HIS A 426 22.53 -0.43 10.04
N ILE A 427 22.27 0.68 9.36
CA ILE A 427 21.04 1.46 9.46
C ILE A 427 20.24 1.19 8.19
N PHE A 428 18.95 0.87 8.34
CA PHE A 428 18.00 0.82 7.23
C PHE A 428 16.97 1.93 7.41
N ILE A 429 16.65 2.61 6.31
CA ILE A 429 15.60 3.62 6.27
C ILE A 429 14.72 3.41 5.05
N SER A 430 13.41 3.41 5.24
CA SER A 430 12.45 3.24 4.14
C SER A 430 11.75 4.53 3.72
N SER A 431 12.10 5.68 4.30
CA SER A 431 11.40 6.94 4.03
C SER A 431 12.02 7.74 2.89
N SER A 432 11.16 8.24 2.00
CA SER A 432 11.51 9.12 0.87
C SER A 432 11.35 10.62 1.19
N GLU A 433 11.27 11.01 2.46
CA GLU A 433 11.18 12.43 2.84
C GLU A 433 12.57 13.10 2.87
N GLU A 434 12.75 14.23 2.19
CA GLU A 434 14.03 14.96 2.13
C GLU A 434 14.56 15.37 3.52
N ALA A 435 13.66 15.82 4.40
CA ALA A 435 14.02 16.17 5.78
C ALA A 435 14.62 14.97 6.54
N VAL A 436 14.16 13.74 6.25
CA VAL A 436 14.72 12.54 6.85
C VAL A 436 16.14 12.31 6.40
N ALA A 437 16.39 12.40 5.10
CA ALA A 437 17.72 12.26 4.52
C ALA A 437 18.70 13.29 5.08
N LEU A 438 18.32 14.57 5.06
CA LEU A 438 19.17 15.67 5.56
C LEU A 438 19.56 15.48 7.02
N ASN A 439 18.60 15.12 7.87
CA ASN A 439 18.85 14.93 9.29
C ASN A 439 19.70 13.70 9.58
N LEU A 440 19.49 12.58 8.87
CA LEU A 440 20.30 11.38 9.05
C LEU A 440 21.75 11.62 8.59
N ILE A 441 21.92 12.16 7.38
CA ILE A 441 23.26 12.47 6.83
C ILE A 441 23.99 13.48 7.72
N SER A 442 23.30 14.50 8.24
CA SER A 442 23.92 15.45 9.17
C SER A 442 24.34 14.77 10.49
N ALA A 443 23.48 13.91 11.05
CA ALA A 443 23.80 13.19 12.28
C ALA A 443 25.01 12.26 12.11
N THR A 444 25.18 11.63 10.94
CA THR A 444 26.34 10.74 10.67
C THR A 444 27.68 11.48 10.71
N GLN A 445 27.70 12.78 10.37
CA GLN A 445 28.92 13.61 10.38
C GLN A 445 29.40 13.92 11.81
N THR A 446 28.47 13.93 12.78
CA THR A 446 28.80 14.11 14.20
C THR A 446 29.13 12.79 14.90
N GLY A 447 28.79 11.67 14.27
CA GLY A 447 28.97 10.33 14.80
C GLY A 447 30.43 9.90 14.82
N ARG A 448 30.78 9.04 15.80
CA ARG A 448 32.14 8.49 15.94
C ARG A 448 32.39 7.23 15.10
N LYS A 449 31.35 6.61 14.56
CA LYS A 449 31.39 5.40 13.73
C LYS A 449 30.48 5.60 12.52
N ILE A 450 31.01 5.30 11.35
CA ILE A 450 30.21 5.24 10.11
C ILE A 450 29.68 3.80 10.02
N LEU A 451 28.36 3.66 9.93
CA LEU A 451 27.71 2.41 9.61
C LEU A 451 27.15 2.49 8.19
N PRO A 452 27.16 1.38 7.43
CA PRO A 452 26.42 1.30 6.19
C PRO A 452 24.97 1.71 6.40
N ILE A 453 24.48 2.58 5.53
CA ILE A 453 23.08 3.02 5.49
C ILE A 453 22.45 2.41 4.25
N ILE A 454 21.30 1.77 4.40
CA ILE A 454 20.45 1.37 3.27
C ILE A 454 19.27 2.34 3.21
N ALA A 455 19.10 3.05 2.10
CA ALA A 455 18.08 4.07 1.91
C ALA A 455 17.42 3.96 0.52
N PRO A 456 16.21 4.51 0.30
CA PRO A 456 15.58 4.48 -1.02
C PRO A 456 16.36 5.34 -2.02
N GLU A 457 16.38 4.94 -3.30
CA GLU A 457 17.02 5.70 -4.38
C GLU A 457 16.47 7.12 -4.56
N THR A 458 15.23 7.37 -4.16
CA THR A 458 14.61 8.71 -4.21
C THR A 458 15.44 9.79 -3.54
N TRP A 459 16.34 9.42 -2.62
CA TRP A 459 17.28 10.33 -1.98
C TRP A 459 18.24 11.00 -2.98
N LEU A 460 18.57 10.34 -4.09
CA LEU A 460 19.42 10.93 -5.14
C LEU A 460 18.80 12.16 -5.81
N ASN A 461 17.49 12.37 -5.65
CA ASN A 461 16.79 13.54 -6.17
C ASN A 461 16.89 14.77 -5.24
N PHE A 462 17.49 14.65 -4.06
CA PHE A 462 17.62 15.74 -3.10
C PHE A 462 18.86 16.59 -3.42
N GLU A 463 18.65 17.69 -4.15
CA GLU A 463 19.70 18.63 -4.57
C GLU A 463 20.52 19.19 -3.40
N GLN A 464 19.96 19.21 -2.18
CA GLN A 464 20.61 19.72 -0.98
C GLN A 464 21.70 18.79 -0.43
N ILE A 465 21.76 17.52 -0.85
CA ILE A 465 22.73 16.55 -0.36
C ILE A 465 23.72 16.22 -1.48
N PRO A 466 24.95 16.76 -1.44
CA PRO A 466 25.94 16.46 -2.45
C PRO A 466 26.41 15.01 -2.33
N TYR A 467 26.76 14.38 -3.47
CA TYR A 467 27.03 12.94 -3.54
C TYR A 467 28.17 12.48 -2.61
N GLU A 468 29.15 13.35 -2.33
CA GLU A 468 30.25 13.07 -1.42
C GLU A 468 29.76 12.80 -0.01
N LYS A 469 28.64 13.43 0.41
CA LYS A 469 28.04 13.18 1.72
C LYS A 469 27.41 11.80 1.79
N TYR A 470 26.78 11.34 0.71
CA TYR A 470 26.30 9.96 0.61
C TYR A 470 27.44 8.95 0.62
N GLN A 471 28.53 9.24 -0.10
CA GLN A 471 29.71 8.38 -0.13
C GLN A 471 30.39 8.31 1.25
N GLN A 472 30.56 9.45 1.94
CA GLN A 472 31.13 9.54 3.29
C GLN A 472 30.27 8.80 4.34
N ALA A 473 28.95 8.84 4.20
CA ALA A 473 28.03 8.15 5.09
C ALA A 473 27.79 6.68 4.71
N GLU A 474 28.51 6.14 3.72
CA GLU A 474 28.35 4.78 3.21
C GLU A 474 26.90 4.41 2.86
N VAL A 475 26.20 5.30 2.14
CA VAL A 475 24.83 5.07 1.72
C VAL A 475 24.76 4.10 0.53
N HIS A 476 23.90 3.11 0.69
CA HIS A 476 23.50 2.12 -0.30
C HIS A 476 22.03 2.40 -0.67
N PHE A 477 21.78 2.74 -1.93
CA PHE A 477 20.45 3.08 -2.42
C PHE A 477 19.75 1.85 -2.97
N PHE A 478 18.52 1.58 -2.55
CA PHE A 478 17.71 0.52 -3.13
C PHE A 478 16.65 1.05 -4.09
N ALA A 479 16.43 0.33 -5.19
CA ALA A 479 15.46 0.67 -6.21
C ALA A 479 14.87 -0.57 -6.89
N SER A 480 13.58 -0.55 -7.20
CA SER A 480 12.96 -1.56 -8.07
C SER A 480 13.38 -1.38 -9.53
N ASN A 481 13.45 -0.15 -10.01
CA ASN A 481 13.54 0.16 -11.45
C ASN A 481 14.83 0.90 -11.82
N TYR A 482 15.96 0.53 -11.22
CA TYR A 482 17.23 1.20 -11.49
C TYR A 482 17.62 1.12 -12.97
N VAL A 483 17.72 2.27 -13.63
CA VAL A 483 18.16 2.37 -15.03
C VAL A 483 19.69 2.40 -15.07
N ARG A 484 20.28 1.43 -15.77
CA ARG A 484 21.73 1.30 -15.91
C ARG A 484 22.26 2.35 -16.88
N THR A 485 23.45 2.86 -16.60
CA THR A 485 24.22 3.66 -17.57
C THR A 485 24.92 2.73 -18.58
N ASN A 486 24.15 2.09 -19.46
CA ASN A 486 24.68 1.17 -20.49
C ASN A 486 24.39 1.68 -21.92
N ARG A 487 24.85 0.94 -22.93
CA ARG A 487 24.67 1.31 -24.35
C ARG A 487 23.20 1.34 -24.75
N ASP A 488 22.42 0.37 -24.29
CA ASP A 488 20.99 0.26 -24.61
C ASP A 488 20.19 1.45 -24.06
N ALA A 489 20.42 1.83 -22.79
CA ALA A 489 19.79 2.98 -22.15
C ALA A 489 20.14 4.30 -22.85
N LYS A 490 21.41 4.47 -23.27
CA LYS A 490 21.84 5.66 -24.04
C LYS A 490 21.21 5.70 -25.43
N ASN A 491 21.07 4.56 -26.10
CA ASN A 491 20.42 4.49 -27.41
C ASN A 491 18.92 4.79 -27.31
N PHE A 492 18.24 4.16 -26.35
CA PHE A 492 16.84 4.45 -26.06
C PHE A 492 16.63 5.93 -25.73
N GLN A 493 17.49 6.53 -24.90
CA GLN A 493 17.42 7.95 -24.58
C GLN A 493 17.48 8.83 -25.83
N LYS A 494 18.43 8.57 -26.73
CA LYS A 494 18.57 9.33 -28.00
C LYS A 494 17.32 9.19 -28.87
N GLU A 495 16.82 7.97 -29.00
CA GLU A 495 15.63 7.68 -29.80
C GLU A 495 14.36 8.30 -29.21
N TYR A 496 14.20 8.23 -27.89
CA TYR A 496 13.09 8.84 -27.17
C TYR A 496 13.10 10.36 -27.35
N ILE A 497 14.25 11.02 -27.17
CA ILE A 497 14.41 12.46 -27.39
C ILE A 497 14.06 12.83 -28.84
N ALA A 498 14.52 12.05 -29.83
CA ALA A 498 14.24 12.32 -31.23
C ALA A 498 12.73 12.26 -31.57
N ARG A 499 11.95 11.46 -30.83
CA ARG A 499 10.51 11.29 -31.03
C ARG A 499 9.67 12.30 -30.25
N SER A 500 10.04 12.56 -28.99
CA SER A 500 9.21 13.32 -28.04
C SER A 500 9.70 14.74 -27.78
N ASN A 501 10.93 15.08 -28.17
CA ASN A 501 11.64 16.29 -27.74
C ASN A 501 11.73 16.45 -26.21
N MET A 502 11.64 15.35 -25.47
CA MET A 502 11.73 15.33 -24.01
C MET A 502 12.74 14.27 -23.56
N MET A 503 13.35 14.47 -22.40
CA MET A 503 14.10 13.42 -21.75
C MET A 503 13.14 12.29 -21.34
N PRO A 504 13.52 11.02 -21.51
CA PRO A 504 12.73 9.91 -20.99
C PRO A 504 12.66 10.00 -19.46
N SER A 505 11.46 9.85 -18.90
CA SER A 505 11.28 9.62 -17.47
C SER A 505 11.54 8.16 -17.13
N ASP A 506 11.69 7.84 -15.84
CA ASP A 506 11.83 6.45 -15.36
C ASP A 506 10.68 5.56 -15.84
N PHE A 507 9.48 6.15 -16.00
CA PHE A 507 8.31 5.46 -16.52
C PHE A 507 8.44 5.10 -18.01
N ALA A 508 9.12 5.92 -18.82
CA ALA A 508 9.43 5.56 -20.20
C ALA A 508 10.38 4.37 -20.28
N TYR A 509 11.42 4.35 -19.45
CA TYR A 509 12.32 3.19 -19.34
C TYR A 509 11.55 1.93 -18.87
N LEU A 510 10.70 2.06 -17.85
CA LEU A 510 9.89 0.94 -17.35
C LEU A 510 8.93 0.39 -18.41
N GLY A 511 8.26 1.28 -19.15
CA GLY A 511 7.37 0.91 -20.25
C GLY A 511 8.09 0.13 -21.35
N TYR A 512 9.27 0.60 -21.76
CA TYR A 512 10.11 -0.13 -22.70
C TYR A 512 10.50 -1.50 -22.15
N GLU A 513 11.05 -1.54 -20.92
CA GLU A 513 11.61 -2.75 -20.35
C GLU A 513 10.54 -3.84 -20.18
N MET A 514 9.36 -3.45 -19.69
CA MET A 514 8.21 -4.33 -19.53
C MET A 514 7.70 -4.87 -20.87
N MET A 515 7.46 -4.00 -21.86
CA MET A 515 6.98 -4.45 -23.17
C MET A 515 8.00 -5.37 -23.84
N TYR A 516 9.27 -5.00 -23.82
CA TYR A 516 10.35 -5.79 -24.41
C TYR A 516 10.43 -7.17 -23.74
N TYR A 517 10.53 -7.22 -22.42
CA TYR A 517 10.68 -8.47 -21.67
C TYR A 517 9.50 -9.42 -21.88
N PHE A 518 8.27 -8.96 -21.65
CA PHE A 518 7.08 -9.82 -21.79
C PHE A 518 6.82 -10.19 -23.26
N GLY A 519 7.21 -9.36 -24.23
CA GLY A 519 7.23 -9.73 -25.64
C GLY A 519 8.18 -10.90 -25.94
N LYS A 520 9.40 -10.87 -25.37
CA LYS A 520 10.34 -12.00 -25.48
C LYS A 520 9.82 -13.26 -24.76
N ILE A 521 9.19 -13.11 -23.60
CA ILE A 521 8.56 -14.23 -22.87
C ILE A 521 7.45 -14.86 -23.72
N LEU A 522 6.56 -14.08 -24.33
CA LEU A 522 5.53 -14.57 -25.24
C LEU A 522 6.13 -15.32 -26.43
N SER A 523 7.19 -14.76 -27.04
CA SER A 523 7.88 -15.40 -28.16
C SER A 523 8.56 -16.73 -27.77
N LYS A 524 9.05 -16.86 -26.54
CA LYS A 524 9.80 -18.04 -26.07
C LYS A 524 8.90 -19.13 -25.48
N HIS A 525 7.86 -18.73 -24.76
CA HIS A 525 7.03 -19.62 -23.94
C HIS A 525 5.54 -19.63 -24.34
N GLY A 526 5.15 -18.81 -25.31
CA GLY A 526 3.76 -18.70 -25.75
C GLY A 526 2.87 -17.99 -24.73
N ILE A 527 1.57 -18.03 -24.97
CA ILE A 527 0.59 -17.34 -24.11
C ILE A 527 0.41 -17.99 -22.72
N ASN A 528 0.84 -19.25 -22.55
CA ASN A 528 0.75 -20.00 -21.30
C ASN A 528 2.08 -19.95 -20.49
N PHE A 529 2.76 -18.80 -20.50
CA PHE A 529 4.09 -18.67 -19.90
C PHE A 529 4.12 -18.68 -18.37
N GLN A 530 2.97 -18.63 -17.68
CA GLN A 530 2.86 -18.42 -16.24
C GLN A 530 3.70 -19.39 -15.39
N ASN A 531 3.87 -20.62 -15.86
CA ASN A 531 4.66 -21.62 -15.16
C ASN A 531 6.14 -21.55 -15.55
N ALA A 532 6.42 -21.23 -16.82
CA ALA A 532 7.78 -21.16 -17.33
C ALA A 532 8.56 -19.99 -16.71
N ILE A 533 7.92 -18.81 -16.62
CA ILE A 533 8.55 -17.61 -16.06
C ILE A 533 8.92 -17.77 -14.57
N ARG A 534 8.25 -18.67 -13.85
CA ARG A 534 8.51 -18.97 -12.42
C ARG A 534 9.61 -20.00 -12.19
N GLN A 535 10.16 -20.59 -13.24
CA GLN A 535 11.31 -21.49 -13.16
C GLN A 535 12.62 -20.78 -13.54
N VAL A 536 12.59 -19.50 -13.91
CA VAL A 536 13.76 -18.74 -14.30
C VAL A 536 14.23 -17.89 -13.13
N ASP A 537 15.49 -18.08 -12.72
CA ASP A 537 16.06 -17.44 -11.53
C ASP A 537 16.39 -15.96 -11.75
N TYR A 538 16.86 -15.55 -12.92
CA TYR A 538 17.16 -14.15 -13.21
C TYR A 538 17.30 -13.95 -14.72
N ASP A 539 16.51 -13.04 -15.27
CA ASP A 539 16.62 -12.57 -16.64
C ASP A 539 17.15 -11.13 -16.65
N LYS A 540 18.33 -10.95 -17.23
CA LYS A 540 19.00 -9.65 -17.34
C LYS A 540 18.17 -8.68 -18.19
N GLY A 541 17.95 -7.48 -17.66
CA GLY A 541 17.30 -6.38 -18.37
C GLY A 541 18.15 -5.81 -19.51
N LYS A 542 17.49 -5.18 -20.49
CA LYS A 542 18.13 -4.36 -21.53
C LYS A 542 18.69 -3.09 -20.91
N MET A 543 17.88 -2.36 -20.16
CA MET A 543 18.24 -1.07 -19.57
C MET A 543 18.18 -1.09 -18.06
N MET A 544 17.32 -1.93 -17.47
CA MET A 544 17.21 -2.07 -16.02
C MET A 544 18.03 -3.27 -15.53
N ILE A 545 17.94 -3.55 -14.23
CA ILE A 545 18.59 -4.74 -13.64
C ILE A 545 18.06 -6.02 -14.29
N GLY A 546 16.74 -6.16 -14.44
CA GLY A 546 16.12 -7.36 -15.00
C GLY A 546 14.88 -7.78 -14.24
N PHE A 547 14.49 -9.03 -14.48
CA PHE A 547 13.31 -9.65 -13.90
C PHE A 547 13.66 -10.99 -13.27
N ASP A 548 13.08 -11.27 -12.11
CA ASP A 548 13.10 -12.58 -11.45
C ASP A 548 11.68 -12.82 -10.92
N PHE A 549 11.01 -13.85 -11.45
CA PHE A 549 9.67 -14.27 -11.03
C PHE A 549 9.69 -15.66 -10.39
N LYS A 550 10.87 -16.15 -9.98
CA LYS A 550 11.02 -17.45 -9.35
C LYS A 550 10.14 -17.52 -8.10
N ASP A 551 9.19 -18.44 -8.14
CA ASP A 551 8.22 -18.68 -7.06
C ASP A 551 7.50 -17.40 -6.55
N SER A 552 7.41 -16.34 -7.37
CA SER A 552 6.77 -15.07 -6.99
C SER A 552 6.02 -14.37 -8.12
N ASN A 553 4.99 -13.59 -7.76
CA ASN A 553 4.21 -12.77 -8.70
C ASN A 553 4.81 -11.39 -8.93
N ASP A 554 5.64 -10.88 -8.03
CA ASP A 554 6.36 -9.63 -8.23
C ASP A 554 7.82 -9.88 -8.61
N ASN A 555 8.41 -8.89 -9.27
CA ASN A 555 9.80 -8.95 -9.63
C ASN A 555 10.67 -9.01 -8.37
N GLN A 556 11.50 -10.04 -8.24
CA GLN A 556 12.40 -10.23 -7.11
C GLN A 556 13.72 -9.44 -7.25
N CYS A 557 13.95 -8.77 -8.39
CA CYS A 557 15.12 -7.95 -8.61
C CYS A 557 14.98 -6.58 -7.93
N VAL A 558 15.86 -6.30 -6.96
CA VAL A 558 15.99 -4.99 -6.32
C VAL A 558 17.43 -4.55 -6.51
N ALA A 559 17.67 -3.43 -7.20
CA ALA A 559 19.01 -2.88 -7.33
C ALA A 559 19.44 -2.31 -6.00
N ILE A 560 20.69 -2.54 -5.61
CA ILE A 560 21.35 -1.82 -4.52
C ILE A 560 22.58 -1.15 -5.11
N THR A 561 22.68 0.16 -4.97
CA THR A 561 23.76 0.96 -5.55
C THR A 561 24.50 1.77 -4.49
N LYS A 562 25.77 2.09 -4.74
CA LYS A 562 26.59 2.93 -3.83
C LYS A 562 27.49 3.83 -4.68
N PHE A 563 27.77 5.03 -4.18
CA PHE A 563 28.80 5.88 -4.78
C PHE A 563 30.19 5.31 -4.53
N LYS A 564 30.97 5.18 -5.61
CA LYS A 564 32.39 4.87 -5.60
C LYS A 564 33.10 5.84 -6.52
N GLU A 565 33.96 6.69 -5.95
CA GLU A 565 34.69 7.73 -6.68
C GLU A 565 33.77 8.64 -7.52
N GLY A 566 32.58 8.95 -6.98
CA GLY A 566 31.58 9.79 -7.65
C GLY A 566 30.72 9.08 -8.71
N VAL A 567 30.93 7.78 -8.93
CA VAL A 567 30.10 6.96 -9.82
C VAL A 567 29.16 6.09 -9.01
N LEU A 568 27.88 6.06 -9.39
CA LEU A 568 26.89 5.18 -8.77
C LEU A 568 26.99 3.77 -9.37
N GLU A 569 27.46 2.81 -8.57
CA GLU A 569 27.68 1.42 -9.00
C GLU A 569 26.66 0.48 -8.35
N ILE A 570 26.18 -0.54 -9.09
CA ILE A 570 25.32 -1.60 -8.54
C ILE A 570 26.20 -2.62 -7.80
N VAL A 571 25.87 -2.90 -6.53
CA VAL A 571 26.69 -3.73 -5.63
C VAL A 571 26.09 -5.09 -5.30
N ASN A 572 24.91 -5.42 -5.85
CA ASN A 572 24.21 -6.68 -5.56
C ASN A 572 23.78 -7.45 -6.82
N LEU A 573 24.34 -7.15 -8.00
CA LEU A 573 24.09 -7.98 -9.17
C LEU A 573 24.56 -9.41 -8.87
N PRO A 574 23.75 -10.45 -9.16
CA PRO A 574 24.23 -11.80 -9.09
C PRO A 574 25.48 -11.88 -9.97
N LEU A 575 26.58 -12.39 -9.40
CA LEU A 575 27.79 -12.69 -10.17
C LEU A 575 27.33 -13.59 -11.32
N ILE A 576 27.24 -13.03 -12.53
CA ILE A 576 27.09 -13.83 -13.74
C ILE A 576 28.30 -14.76 -13.67
N SER A 577 28.05 -16.06 -13.52
CA SER A 577 29.09 -17.07 -13.44
C SER A 577 30.07 -16.79 -14.57
N ILE A 578 31.30 -16.42 -14.21
CA ILE A 578 32.37 -16.07 -15.15
C ILE A 578 32.69 -17.26 -16.09
N GLU A 579 32.18 -18.46 -15.78
CA GLU A 579 32.26 -19.69 -16.57
C GLU A 579 31.61 -19.65 -17.97
N LYS A 580 30.93 -18.57 -18.38
CA LYS A 580 30.41 -18.44 -19.77
C LYS A 580 31.08 -17.37 -20.63
N LEU A 581 32.19 -16.78 -20.18
CA LEU A 581 33.00 -15.85 -20.97
C LEU A 581 34.37 -16.40 -21.38
N THR A 582 34.66 -17.67 -21.09
CA THR A 582 35.92 -18.33 -21.49
C THR A 582 35.80 -19.31 -22.66
N ASP A 583 34.60 -19.49 -23.24
CA ASP A 583 34.45 -20.21 -24.52
C ASP A 583 34.20 -19.21 -25.65
N GLY A 584 35.28 -18.88 -26.37
CA GLY A 584 35.20 -18.18 -27.65
C GLY A 584 36.18 -17.03 -27.79
N THR A 585 37.48 -17.32 -27.85
CA THR A 585 38.41 -16.87 -28.92
C THR A 585 39.87 -17.15 -28.53
N THR A 586 40.32 -18.37 -28.82
CA THR A 586 41.69 -18.65 -29.26
C THR A 586 41.59 -19.74 -30.33
N ASP A 587 41.31 -19.27 -31.56
CA ASP A 587 41.79 -19.74 -32.88
C ASP A 587 40.77 -19.39 -33.97
#